data_AF-A0A7C6U125-F1
#
_entry.id   AF-A0A7C6U125-F1
#
_cell.length_a   1.000
_cell.length_b   1.000
_cell.length_c   1.000
_cell.angle_alpha   90.00
_cell.angle_beta   90.00
_cell.angle_gamma   90.00
#
_symmetry.space_group_name_H-M   'P 1'
#
loop_
_entity.id
_entity.type
_entity.pdbx_description
1 polymer ?
#
loop_
_entity_poly.entity_id
_entity_poly.type
_entity_poly.pdbx_seq_one_letter_code
_entity_poly.pdbx_strand_id
1 'polypeptide(L)'
;SYEITDASNHTGKSLLYIYISDYEKPVITATPITIHAGEHFNYFEYVKAKDNYDGDITHLVKMNPQFIPLHQVGYYEVVFYVHDSSGNYSEIKVLLTIKKANSMYDYIYYIAGGIILIFVVTIYYVYLKKREKL
;
A
#
# COMPACT_ATOMS: atom_id res chain seq x y z
N SER A 1 -26.63 -9.97 -34.91
CA SER A 1 -27.28 -10.60 -36.08
C SER A 1 -27.17 -9.66 -37.25
N TYR A 2 -27.14 -10.17 -38.46
CA TYR A 2 -27.31 -9.35 -39.66
C TYR A 2 -28.59 -9.75 -40.39
N GLU A 3 -29.15 -8.80 -41.12
CA GLU A 3 -30.38 -8.94 -41.90
C GLU A 3 -30.05 -8.65 -43.35
N ILE A 4 -30.37 -9.61 -44.22
CA ILE A 4 -30.23 -9.47 -45.67
C ILE A 4 -31.63 -9.40 -46.28
N THR A 5 -31.83 -8.41 -47.16
CA THR A 5 -33.09 -8.21 -47.89
C THR A 5 -32.84 -8.51 -49.37
N ASP A 6 -33.66 -9.38 -49.96
CA ASP A 6 -33.60 -9.66 -51.40
C ASP A 6 -34.28 -8.55 -52.22
N ALA A 7 -34.12 -8.59 -53.55
CA ALA A 7 -34.74 -7.61 -54.45
C ALA A 7 -36.28 -7.65 -54.47
N SER A 8 -36.89 -8.69 -53.89
CA SER A 8 -38.34 -8.86 -53.73
C SER A 8 -38.83 -8.49 -52.33
N ASN A 9 -37.97 -7.85 -51.52
CA ASN A 9 -38.25 -7.37 -50.17
C ASN A 9 -38.46 -8.47 -49.11
N HIS A 10 -38.00 -9.71 -49.36
CA HIS A 10 -37.95 -10.73 -48.32
C HIS A 10 -36.68 -10.59 -47.49
N THR A 11 -36.82 -10.76 -46.18
CA THR A 11 -35.71 -10.63 -45.22
C THR A 11 -35.34 -11.96 -44.60
N GLY A 12 -34.05 -12.29 -44.60
CA GLY A 12 -33.47 -13.38 -43.81
C GLY A 12 -32.61 -12.82 -42.68
N LYS A 13 -32.74 -13.38 -41.47
CA LYS A 13 -31.90 -13.04 -40.30
C LYS A 13 -30.97 -14.19 -39.96
N SER A 14 -29.71 -13.87 -39.68
CA SER A 14 -28.71 -14.84 -39.22
C SER A 14 -27.98 -14.34 -37.99
N LEU A 15 -27.61 -15.27 -37.11
CA LEU A 15 -26.78 -15.01 -35.93
C LEU A 15 -25.30 -14.97 -36.36
N LEU A 16 -24.57 -13.97 -35.87
CA LEU A 16 -23.14 -13.86 -36.01
C LEU A 16 -22.54 -14.01 -34.62
N TYR A 17 -21.74 -15.05 -34.41
CA TYR A 17 -20.94 -15.21 -33.20
C TYR A 17 -19.58 -14.56 -33.44
N ILE A 18 -19.25 -13.54 -32.63
CA ILE A 18 -17.94 -12.88 -32.65
C ILE A 18 -17.19 -13.37 -31.42
N TYR A 19 -15.98 -13.90 -31.63
CA TYR A 19 -15.06 -14.26 -30.56
C TYR A 19 -14.03 -13.13 -30.44
N ILE A 20 -14.02 -12.47 -29.29
CA ILE A 20 -12.99 -11.49 -28.95
C ILE A 20 -11.98 -12.22 -28.07
N SER A 21 -10.69 -12.12 -28.43
CA SER A 21 -9.60 -12.67 -27.63
C SER A 21 -8.60 -11.56 -27.36
N ASP A 22 -8.31 -11.34 -26.10
CA ASP A 22 -7.34 -10.35 -25.65
C ASP A 22 -6.04 -11.03 -25.20
N TYR A 23 -4.94 -10.50 -25.72
CA TYR A 23 -3.59 -11.03 -25.55
C TYR A 23 -2.60 -9.95 -25.07
N GLU A 24 -3.07 -8.71 -24.92
CA GLU A 24 -2.20 -7.65 -24.41
C GLU A 24 -2.04 -7.81 -22.89
N LYS A 25 -0.85 -7.48 -22.39
CA LYS A 25 -0.58 -7.62 -20.96
C LYS A 25 -1.01 -6.35 -20.23
N PRO A 26 -1.47 -6.48 -18.98
CA PRO A 26 -1.68 -5.32 -18.12
C PRO A 26 -0.43 -4.48 -17.94
N VAL A 27 -0.63 -3.18 -17.78
CA VAL A 27 0.40 -2.21 -17.42
C VAL A 27 0.29 -1.89 -15.93
N ILE A 28 1.34 -2.21 -15.18
CA ILE A 28 1.47 -1.83 -13.76
C ILE A 28 2.32 -0.56 -13.66
N THR A 29 1.82 0.43 -12.93
CA THR A 29 2.56 1.64 -12.56
C THR A 29 2.72 1.67 -11.05
N ALA A 30 3.94 1.87 -10.58
CA ALA A 30 4.23 2.01 -9.16
C ALA A 30 5.07 3.27 -8.89
N THR A 31 4.83 3.89 -7.74
CA THR A 31 5.64 5.02 -7.25
C THR A 31 6.69 4.54 -6.24
N PRO A 32 7.80 5.26 -6.05
CA PRO A 32 8.77 4.93 -5.01
C PRO A 32 8.12 4.91 -3.62
N ILE A 33 8.38 3.86 -2.84
CA ILE A 33 7.73 3.65 -1.54
C ILE A 33 8.72 3.90 -0.41
N THR A 34 8.39 4.84 0.47
CA THR A 34 9.14 5.11 1.70
C THR A 34 8.16 5.25 2.85
N ILE A 35 8.38 4.50 3.92
CA ILE A 35 7.58 4.53 5.15
C ILE A 35 8.49 4.65 6.37
N HIS A 36 7.94 5.03 7.52
CA HIS A 36 8.63 4.96 8.80
C HIS A 36 8.33 3.63 9.52
N ALA A 37 9.28 3.19 10.33
CA ALA A 37 9.17 1.94 11.06
C ALA A 37 7.92 1.95 11.97
N GLY A 38 7.08 0.92 11.82
CA GLY A 38 5.82 0.76 12.55
C GLY A 38 4.62 1.52 11.99
N GLU A 39 4.75 2.22 10.86
CA GLU A 39 3.61 2.80 10.16
C GLU A 39 2.75 1.72 9.49
N HIS A 40 1.46 2.02 9.33
CA HIS A 40 0.55 1.19 8.55
C HIS A 40 0.94 1.24 7.07
N PHE A 41 1.05 0.08 6.44
CA PHE A 41 1.44 -0.03 5.03
C PHE A 41 0.29 -0.59 4.18
N ASN A 42 -0.28 0.26 3.33
CA ASN A 42 -1.28 -0.11 2.34
C ASN A 42 -0.71 0.10 0.92
N TYR A 43 -0.31 -0.98 0.25
CA TYR A 43 0.35 -0.86 -1.05
C TYR A 43 -0.56 -0.33 -2.18
N PHE A 44 -1.89 -0.42 -2.05
CA PHE A 44 -2.83 0.12 -3.05
C PHE A 44 -2.75 1.65 -3.22
N GLU A 45 -2.11 2.35 -2.28
CA GLU A 45 -1.84 3.79 -2.38
C GLU A 45 -0.69 4.10 -3.35
N TYR A 46 0.18 3.12 -3.62
CA TYR A 46 1.42 3.31 -4.38
C TYR A 46 1.40 2.63 -5.75
N VAL A 47 0.45 1.73 -5.99
CA VAL A 47 0.36 0.91 -7.21
C VAL A 47 -0.96 1.12 -7.94
N LYS A 48 -0.88 1.12 -9.28
CA LYS A 48 -2.02 1.10 -10.20
C LYS A 48 -1.79 0.04 -11.28
N ALA A 49 -2.87 -0.58 -11.75
CA ALA A 49 -2.82 -1.49 -12.88
C ALA A 49 -3.96 -1.20 -13.85
N LYS A 50 -3.64 -1.12 -15.14
CA LYS A 50 -4.61 -0.92 -16.21
C LYS A 50 -4.36 -1.89 -17.35
N ASP A 51 -5.43 -2.26 -18.00
CA ASP A 51 -5.44 -3.14 -19.16
C ASP A 51 -6.29 -2.54 -20.30
N ASN A 52 -5.99 -2.91 -21.54
CA ASN A 52 -6.66 -2.39 -22.73
C ASN A 52 -8.13 -2.84 -22.83
N TYR A 53 -8.46 -4.05 -22.36
CA TYR A 53 -9.79 -4.65 -22.45
C TYR A 53 -10.53 -4.60 -21.10
N ASP A 54 -9.84 -4.89 -20.00
CA ASP A 54 -10.44 -4.94 -18.65
C ASP A 54 -10.51 -3.57 -17.95
N GLY A 55 -9.79 -2.56 -18.45
CA GLY A 55 -9.77 -1.22 -17.86
C GLY A 55 -8.94 -1.16 -16.56
N ASP A 56 -9.50 -0.65 -15.46
CA ASP A 56 -8.78 -0.54 -14.19
C ASP A 56 -8.90 -1.82 -13.35
N ILE A 57 -7.80 -2.57 -13.30
CA ILE A 57 -7.68 -3.82 -12.54
C ILE A 57 -6.80 -3.67 -11.30
N THR A 58 -6.59 -2.45 -10.80
CA THR A 58 -5.76 -2.18 -9.62
C THR A 58 -6.14 -3.03 -8.42
N HIS A 59 -7.44 -3.30 -8.23
CA HIS A 59 -7.96 -4.11 -7.12
C HIS A 59 -7.56 -5.60 -7.19
N LEU A 60 -7.06 -6.07 -8.32
CA LEU A 60 -6.57 -7.45 -8.51
C LEU A 60 -5.06 -7.58 -8.27
N VAL A 61 -4.34 -6.46 -8.08
CA VAL A 61 -2.90 -6.46 -7.84
C VAL A 61 -2.59 -7.21 -6.54
N LYS A 62 -1.56 -8.06 -6.60
CA LYS A 62 -1.00 -8.81 -5.49
C LYS A 62 0.46 -8.42 -5.27
N MET A 63 0.97 -8.71 -4.08
CA MET A 63 2.34 -8.36 -3.67
C MET A 63 3.09 -9.59 -3.14
N ASN A 64 4.37 -9.69 -3.48
CA ASN A 64 5.31 -10.67 -2.92
C ASN A 64 6.59 -9.96 -2.43
N PRO A 65 7.09 -10.23 -1.20
CA PRO A 65 6.49 -11.08 -0.17
C PRO A 65 5.18 -10.49 0.38
N GLN A 66 4.27 -11.36 0.84
CA GLN A 66 3.02 -10.93 1.46
C GLN A 66 3.25 -10.26 2.84
N PHE A 67 4.35 -10.61 3.51
CA PHE A 67 4.70 -10.10 4.83
C PHE A 67 6.08 -9.45 4.79
N ILE A 68 6.16 -8.24 5.33
CA ILE A 68 7.39 -7.45 5.46
C ILE A 68 7.51 -7.02 6.93
N PRO A 69 8.68 -7.13 7.56
CA PRO A 69 8.86 -6.69 8.95
C PRO A 69 8.88 -5.15 9.03
N LEU A 70 7.70 -4.53 9.11
CA LEU A 70 7.53 -3.07 9.05
C LEU A 70 8.18 -2.30 10.22
N HIS A 71 8.62 -2.98 11.28
CA HIS A 71 9.33 -2.38 12.40
C HIS A 71 10.86 -2.38 12.24
N GLN A 72 11.38 -3.03 11.20
CA GLN A 72 12.81 -3.11 10.94
C GLN A 72 13.20 -2.11 9.85
N VAL A 73 14.12 -1.21 10.18
CA VAL A 73 14.69 -0.24 9.24
C VAL A 73 15.50 -0.99 8.19
N GLY A 74 15.29 -0.68 6.92
CA GLY A 74 15.98 -1.37 5.84
C GLY A 74 15.38 -1.13 4.47
N TYR A 75 15.91 -1.87 3.50
CA TYR A 75 15.44 -1.89 2.12
C TYR A 75 14.87 -3.28 1.81
N TYR A 76 13.67 -3.31 1.26
CA TYR A 76 12.97 -4.54 0.94
C TYR A 76 12.57 -4.53 -0.55
N GLU A 77 12.95 -5.57 -1.29
CA GLU A 77 12.45 -5.77 -2.65
C GLU A 77 11.03 -6.33 -2.56
N VAL A 78 10.09 -5.64 -3.21
CA VAL A 78 8.70 -6.09 -3.35
C VAL A 78 8.37 -6.24 -4.83
N VAL A 79 7.59 -7.26 -5.16
CA VAL A 79 7.11 -7.53 -6.50
C VAL A 79 5.61 -7.37 -6.49
N PHE A 80 5.10 -6.45 -7.31
CA PHE A 80 3.67 -6.33 -7.59
C PHE A 80 3.35 -7.07 -8.86
N TYR A 81 2.24 -7.81 -8.87
CA TYR A 81 1.84 -8.60 -10.02
C TYR A 81 0.32 -8.67 -10.14
N VAL A 82 -0.17 -8.86 -11.37
CA VAL A 82 -1.60 -8.93 -11.66
C VAL A 82 -1.87 -9.84 -12.87
N HIS A 83 -3.04 -10.45 -12.88
CA HIS A 83 -3.61 -11.10 -14.05
C HIS A 83 -4.89 -10.38 -14.47
N ASP A 84 -5.11 -10.24 -15.76
CA ASP A 84 -6.39 -9.78 -16.32
C ASP A 84 -7.42 -10.92 -16.41
N SER A 85 -8.61 -10.64 -16.98
CA SER A 85 -9.67 -11.65 -17.12
C SER A 85 -9.37 -12.71 -18.18
N SER A 86 -8.52 -12.38 -19.16
CA SER A 86 -8.07 -13.26 -20.25
C SER A 86 -6.89 -14.15 -19.84
N GLY A 87 -6.29 -13.89 -18.66
CA GLY A 87 -5.17 -14.62 -18.10
C GLY A 87 -3.80 -14.03 -18.40
N ASN A 88 -3.69 -12.88 -19.09
CA ASN A 88 -2.39 -12.26 -19.33
C ASN A 88 -1.80 -11.74 -18.02
N TYR A 89 -0.46 -11.79 -17.92
CA TYR A 89 0.28 -11.56 -16.68
C TYR A 89 1.27 -10.42 -16.82
N SER A 90 1.37 -9.62 -15.76
CA SER A 90 2.34 -8.53 -15.63
C SER A 90 2.89 -8.45 -14.21
N GLU A 91 4.16 -8.05 -14.08
CA GLU A 91 4.81 -7.81 -12.79
C GLU A 91 5.79 -6.63 -12.85
N ILE A 92 6.03 -6.00 -11.70
CA ILE A 92 7.02 -4.94 -11.52
C ILE A 92 7.70 -5.08 -10.16
N LYS A 93 9.02 -4.86 -10.13
CA LYS A 93 9.82 -4.81 -8.91
C LYS A 93 9.94 -3.39 -8.38
N VAL A 94 9.76 -3.22 -7.08
CA VAL A 94 9.83 -1.92 -6.39
C VAL A 94 10.69 -2.07 -5.14
N LEU A 95 11.47 -1.03 -4.83
CA LEU A 95 12.24 -0.95 -3.59
C LEU A 95 11.42 -0.22 -2.52
N LEU A 96 11.05 -0.93 -1.47
CA LEU A 96 10.45 -0.36 -0.26
C LEU A 96 11.55 0.06 0.70
N THR A 97 11.56 1.34 1.08
CA THR A 97 12.50 1.88 2.08
C THR A 97 11.78 2.10 3.42
N ILE A 98 12.24 1.45 4.48
CA ILE A 98 11.74 1.65 5.84
C ILE A 98 12.76 2.50 6.60
N LYS A 99 12.37 3.71 6.98
CA LYS A 99 13.18 4.66 7.75
C LYS A 99 12.87 4.55 9.24
N LYS A 100 13.74 5.13 10.07
CA LYS A 100 13.52 5.19 11.52
C LYS A 100 12.19 5.90 11.83
N ALA A 101 11.47 5.38 12.83
CA ALA A 101 10.25 5.98 13.35
C ALA A 101 10.48 7.42 13.83
N ASN A 102 9.43 8.24 13.80
CA ASN A 102 9.49 9.60 14.32
C ASN A 102 9.68 9.56 15.85
N SER A 103 10.82 10.06 16.33
CA SER A 103 11.21 10.05 17.76
C SER A 103 10.52 11.13 18.60
N MET A 104 9.56 11.88 18.04
CA MET A 104 8.87 12.96 18.75
C MET A 104 8.23 12.51 20.08
N TYR A 105 7.68 11.30 20.14
CA TYR A 105 7.10 10.76 21.37
C TYR A 105 8.14 10.46 22.44
N ASP A 106 9.28 9.86 22.08
CA ASP A 106 10.38 9.59 23.02
C ASP A 106 10.81 10.87 23.73
N TYR A 107 10.95 11.97 22.98
CA TYR A 107 11.32 13.27 23.55
C TYR A 107 10.31 13.80 24.57
N ILE A 108 9.01 13.69 24.30
CA ILE A 108 7.96 14.14 25.22
C ILE A 108 8.01 13.31 26.52
N TYR A 109 8.19 11.99 26.42
CA TYR A 109 8.33 11.12 27.59
C TYR A 109 9.57 11.44 28.43
N TYR A 110 10.72 11.67 27.81
CA TYR A 110 11.94 12.06 28.53
C TYR A 110 11.78 13.41 29.26
N ILE A 111 11.17 14.40 28.61
CA ILE A 111 10.92 15.72 29.22
C ILE A 111 9.94 15.59 30.40
N ALA A 112 8.82 14.88 30.22
CA ALA A 112 7.84 14.67 31.28
C ALA A 112 8.42 13.89 32.47
N GLY A 113 9.16 12.81 32.20
CA GLY A 113 9.84 12.03 33.24
C GLY A 113 10.90 12.84 33.99
N GLY A 114 11.68 13.66 33.27
CA GLY A 114 12.63 14.59 33.86
C GLY A 114 11.98 15.60 34.80
N ILE A 115 10.85 16.20 34.39
CA ILE A 115 10.08 17.14 35.23
C ILE A 115 9.56 16.45 36.49
N ILE A 116 8.99 15.24 36.37
CA ILE A 116 8.51 14.45 37.51
C ILE A 116 9.66 14.14 38.48
N LEU A 117 10.81 13.71 37.97
CA LEU A 117 11.99 13.40 38.78
C LEU A 117 12.47 14.63 39.55
N ILE A 118 12.58 15.78 38.89
CA ILE A 118 12.97 17.05 39.53
C ILE A 118 11.98 17.42 40.64
N PHE A 119 10.69 17.25 40.41
CA PHE A 119 9.66 17.54 41.42
C PHE A 119 9.78 16.63 42.64
N VAL A 120 9.98 15.32 42.43
CA VAL A 120 10.20 14.33 43.51
C VAL A 120 11.45 14.66 44.31
N VAL A 121 12.57 14.96 43.64
CA VAL A 121 13.83 15.34 44.30
C VAL A 121 13.65 16.61 45.13
N THR A 122 12.93 17.60 44.60
CA THR A 122 12.66 18.87 45.29
C THR A 122 11.81 18.65 46.54
N ILE A 123 10.74 17.85 46.44
CA ILE A 123 9.89 17.50 47.59
C ILE A 123 10.70 16.75 48.66
N TYR A 124 11.52 15.78 48.26
CA TYR A 124 12.36 15.01 49.18
C TYR A 124 13.41 15.88 49.88
N TYR A 125 14.05 16.79 49.15
CA TYR A 125 15.00 17.76 49.72
C TYR A 125 14.33 18.66 50.78
N VAL A 126 13.13 19.17 50.48
CA VAL A 126 12.34 19.97 51.43
C VAL A 126 11.96 19.16 52.67
N TYR A 127 11.59 17.89 52.50
CA TYR A 127 11.28 16.97 53.61
C TYR A 127 12.49 16.77 54.54
N LEU A 128 13.67 16.48 53.98
CA LEU A 128 14.90 16.29 54.77
C LEU A 128 15.26 17.55 55.58
N LYS A 129 15.25 18.72 54.93
CA LYS A 129 15.59 19.99 55.57
C LYS A 129 14.63 20.37 56.71
N LYS A 130 13.37 19.92 56.64
CA LYS A 130 12.40 20.12 57.73
C LYS A 130 12.68 19.20 58.93
N ARG A 131 13.19 17.98 58.71
CA ARG A 131 13.55 17.06 59.80
C ARG A 131 14.83 17.45 60.52
N GLU A 132 15.80 18.06 59.85
CA GLU A 132 17.02 18.56 60.52
C GLU A 132 16.75 19.72 61.50
N LYS A 133 15.62 20.41 61.34
CA LYS A 133 15.22 21.54 62.21
C LYS A 133 14.27 21.15 63.35
N LEU A 134 13.97 19.86 63.52
CA LEU A 134 13.14 19.30 64.60
C LEU A 134 14.03 18.58 65.62
#